data_AF-A0AAP9EBB0-F1
#
_entry.id   AF-A0AAP9EBB0-F1
#
_cell.length_a   1.000
_cell.length_b   1.000
_cell.length_c   1.000
_cell.angle_alpha   90.00
_cell.angle_beta   90.00
_cell.angle_gamma   90.00
#
_symmetry.space_group_name_H-M   'P 1'
#
loop_
_entity.id
_entity.type
_entity.pdbx_description
1 polymer ?
#
loop_
_entity_poly.entity_id
_entity_poly.type
_entity_poly.pdbx_seq_one_letter_code
_entity_poly.pdbx_strand_id
1 'polypeptide(L)'
;MVTKRDFRTSSKKELLYYYANSVYNTHYGRVIAQAMIDNDYTYSEVARRAGLSDPTNVRVIVSGQRRDPYFSSLAKIAMALDLTLDRFTDGVK
;
A
#
# COMPACT_ATOMS: atom_id res chain seq x y z
N MET A 1 21.32 16.57 -1.07
CA MET A 1 20.75 16.80 0.28
C MET A 1 19.31 16.31 0.24
N VAL A 2 19.02 15.09 0.71
CA VAL A 2 17.65 14.54 0.68
C VAL A 2 16.90 15.14 1.86
N THR A 3 16.08 16.15 1.60
CA THR A 3 15.14 16.71 2.58
C THR A 3 14.17 15.60 2.98
N LYS A 4 14.30 15.11 4.22
CA LYS A 4 13.29 14.24 4.84
C LYS A 4 12.02 15.09 4.99
N ARG A 5 11.08 14.96 4.05
CA ARG A 5 9.77 15.60 4.14
C ARG A 5 9.12 15.18 5.46
N ASP A 6 8.70 16.15 6.24
CA ASP A 6 7.96 15.91 7.47
C ASP A 6 6.51 15.58 7.09
N PHE A 7 6.19 14.29 7.11
CA PHE A 7 4.91 13.74 6.66
C PHE A 7 3.74 14.02 7.62
N ARG A 8 3.99 14.73 8.72
CA ARG A 8 2.97 15.05 9.74
C ARG A 8 1.89 16.01 9.23
N THR A 9 2.15 16.76 8.16
CA THR A 9 1.22 17.76 7.58
C THR A 9 0.73 17.41 6.17
N SER A 10 1.19 16.32 5.56
CA SER A 10 0.77 15.91 4.22
C SER A 10 -0.66 15.38 4.22
N SER A 11 -1.42 15.74 3.18
CA SER A 11 -2.74 15.15 2.96
C SER A 11 -2.62 13.63 2.74
N LYS A 12 -3.66 12.88 3.08
CA LYS A 12 -3.68 11.41 2.89
C LYS A 12 -3.40 11.01 1.43
N LYS A 13 -3.85 11.83 0.45
CA LYS A 13 -3.57 11.63 -0.97
C LYS A 13 -2.09 11.82 -1.29
N GLU A 14 -1.46 12.89 -0.80
CA GLU A 14 -0.02 13.11 -1.00
C GLU A 14 0.84 12.00 -0.41
N LEU A 15 0.44 11.42 0.73
CA LEU A 15 1.12 10.27 1.32
C LEU A 15 1.01 9.03 0.43
N LEU A 16 -0.17 8.72 -0.09
CA LEU A 16 -0.35 7.61 -1.03
C LEU A 16 0.47 7.82 -2.30
N TYR A 17 0.48 9.04 -2.86
CA TYR A 17 1.31 9.37 -4.02
C TYR A 17 2.80 9.19 -3.74
N TYR A 18 3.27 9.61 -2.56
CA TYR A 18 4.64 9.35 -2.13
C TYR A 18 4.92 7.85 -2.04
N TYR A 19 4.04 7.06 -1.41
CA TYR A 19 4.23 5.63 -1.26
C TYR A 19 4.20 4.88 -2.59
N ALA A 20 3.36 5.28 -3.55
CA ALA A 20 3.27 4.71 -4.88
C ALA A 20 4.57 4.91 -5.69
N ASN A 21 5.25 6.04 -5.50
CA ASN A 21 6.39 6.46 -6.33
C ASN A 21 7.75 6.37 -5.62
N SER A 22 7.79 6.03 -4.34
CA SER A 22 9.04 5.99 -3.58
C SER A 22 9.86 4.74 -3.89
N VAL A 23 11.09 4.97 -4.37
CA VAL A 23 12.10 3.92 -4.60
C VAL A 23 12.51 3.19 -3.31
N TYR A 24 12.31 3.82 -2.15
CA TYR A 24 12.60 3.23 -0.84
C TYR A 24 11.45 2.40 -0.27
N ASN A 25 10.29 2.41 -0.93
CA ASN A 25 9.14 1.61 -0.52
C ASN A 25 9.26 0.17 -1.04
N THR A 26 8.50 -0.76 -0.46
CA THR A 26 8.39 -2.12 -0.98
C THR A 26 7.62 -2.12 -2.29
N HIS A 27 7.89 -3.11 -3.15
CA HIS A 27 7.12 -3.31 -4.39
C HIS A 27 5.62 -3.45 -4.09
N TYR A 28 5.27 -4.29 -3.11
CA TYR A 28 3.90 -4.46 -2.65
C TYR A 28 3.26 -3.15 -2.19
N GLY A 29 3.99 -2.35 -1.40
CA GLY A 29 3.52 -1.06 -0.90
C GLY A 29 3.21 -0.08 -2.03
N ARG A 30 4.08 -0.02 -3.06
CA ARG A 30 3.87 0.81 -4.26
C ARG A 30 2.62 0.40 -5.04
N VAL A 31 2.48 -0.90 -5.34
CA VAL A 31 1.34 -1.45 -6.11
C VAL A 31 0.02 -1.17 -5.39
N ILE A 32 -0.04 -1.43 -4.07
CA ILE A 32 -1.25 -1.20 -3.27
C ILE A 32 -1.55 0.31 -3.19
N ALA A 33 -0.53 1.15 -2.97
CA ALA A 33 -0.72 2.60 -2.93
C ALA A 33 -1.30 3.14 -4.24
N GLN A 34 -0.79 2.68 -5.39
CA GLN A 34 -1.29 3.09 -6.70
C GLN A 34 -2.76 2.67 -6.89
N ALA A 35 -3.09 1.41 -6.61
CA ALA A 35 -4.46 0.93 -6.74
C ALA A 35 -5.44 1.66 -5.80
N MET A 36 -5.00 2.05 -4.60
CA MET A 36 -5.79 2.88 -3.69
C MET A 36 -6.06 4.28 -4.25
N ILE A 37 -5.09 4.88 -4.95
CA ILE A 37 -5.27 6.18 -5.63
C ILE A 37 -6.27 6.04 -6.76
N ASP A 38 -6.10 5.03 -7.61
CA ASP A 38 -6.91 4.82 -8.82
C ASP A 38 -8.39 4.60 -8.46
N ASN A 39 -8.66 3.97 -7.31
CA ASN A 39 -10.01 3.68 -6.84
C ASN A 39 -10.54 4.67 -5.77
N ASP A 40 -9.77 5.71 -5.41
CA ASP A 40 -10.07 6.65 -4.32
C ASP A 40 -10.40 5.98 -2.97
N TYR A 41 -9.72 4.86 -2.65
CA TYR A 41 -9.97 4.11 -1.42
C TYR A 41 -9.13 4.57 -0.24
N THR A 42 -9.73 4.49 0.95
CA THR A 42 -9.05 4.70 2.22
C THR A 42 -8.51 3.37 2.78
N TYR A 43 -7.55 3.42 3.71
CA TYR A 43 -7.07 2.20 4.39
C TYR A 43 -8.19 1.40 5.05
N SER A 44 -9.17 2.09 5.65
CA SER A 44 -10.35 1.48 6.26
C SER A 44 -11.23 0.77 5.26
N GLU A 45 -11.43 1.37 4.09
CA GLU A 45 -12.25 0.77 3.03
C GLU A 45 -11.60 -0.49 2.46
N VAL A 46 -10.28 -0.44 2.20
CA VAL A 46 -9.52 -1.61 1.76
C VAL A 46 -9.56 -2.72 2.81
N ALA A 47 -9.35 -2.38 4.09
CA ALA A 47 -9.41 -3.37 5.18
C ALA A 47 -10.79 -4.03 5.27
N ARG A 48 -11.86 -3.24 5.18
CA ARG A 48 -13.24 -3.72 5.19
C ARG A 48 -13.51 -4.67 4.03
N ARG A 49 -13.13 -4.29 2.79
CA ARG A 49 -13.27 -5.14 1.59
C ARG A 49 -12.41 -6.42 1.67
N ALA A 50 -11.25 -6.33 2.30
CA ALA A 50 -10.33 -7.45 2.50
C ALA A 50 -10.73 -8.39 3.67
N GLY A 51 -11.81 -8.08 4.41
CA GLY A 51 -12.18 -8.82 5.62
C GLY A 51 -11.12 -8.75 6.72
N LEU A 52 -10.36 -7.66 6.78
CA LEU A 52 -9.36 -7.39 7.81
C LEU A 52 -9.99 -6.57 8.94
N SER A 53 -9.75 -6.99 10.18
CA SER A 53 -10.28 -6.32 11.38
C SER A 53 -9.61 -4.99 11.70
N ASP A 54 -8.37 -4.79 11.23
CA ASP A 54 -7.57 -3.60 11.55
C ASP A 54 -6.99 -2.94 10.29
N PRO A 55 -7.39 -1.68 9.97
CA PRO A 55 -6.85 -0.93 8.85
C PRO A 55 -5.38 -0.54 8.99
N THR A 56 -4.83 -0.64 10.20
CA THR A 56 -3.40 -0.44 10.44
C THR A 56 -2.56 -1.44 9.64
N ASN A 57 -3.05 -2.68 9.45
CA ASN A 57 -2.36 -3.67 8.62
C ASN A 57 -2.19 -3.20 7.17
N VAL A 58 -3.22 -2.60 6.58
CA VAL A 58 -3.13 -2.03 5.23
C VAL A 58 -2.11 -0.89 5.22
N ARG A 59 -2.20 0.03 6.20
CA ARG A 59 -1.29 1.19 6.31
C ARG A 59 0.18 0.79 6.43
N VAL A 60 0.53 -0.19 7.28
CA VAL A 60 1.94 -0.60 7.49
C VAL A 60 2.51 -1.33 6.27
N ILE A 61 1.67 -1.99 5.47
CA ILE A 61 2.07 -2.60 4.19
C ILE A 61 2.28 -1.52 3.14
N VAL A 62 1.30 -0.62 2.97
CA VAL A 62 1.36 0.49 1.99
C VAL A 62 2.56 1.39 2.23
N SER A 63 2.85 1.72 3.48
CA SER A 63 3.99 2.56 3.86
C SER A 63 5.34 1.84 3.83
N GLY A 64 5.38 0.54 3.55
CA GLY A 64 6.61 -0.26 3.53
C GLY A 64 7.22 -0.52 4.91
N GLN A 65 6.53 -0.16 5.99
CA GLN A 65 6.96 -0.47 7.36
C GLN A 65 7.01 -1.98 7.61
N ARG A 66 6.10 -2.73 6.98
CA ARG A 66 6.13 -4.19 6.95
C ARG A 66 6.81 -4.65 5.66
N ARG A 67 8.10 -5.03 5.77
CA ARG A 67 8.92 -5.48 4.63
C ARG A 67 8.55 -6.85 4.08
N ASP A 68 8.13 -7.75 4.96
CA ASP A 68 7.71 -9.11 4.62
C ASP A 68 6.29 -9.36 5.15
N PRO A 69 5.26 -8.89 4.43
CA PRO A 69 3.87 -9.15 4.80
C PRO A 69 3.48 -10.59 4.45
N TYR A 70 2.74 -11.24 5.36
CA TYR A 70 2.17 -12.55 5.10
C TYR A 70 1.43 -12.57 3.76
N PHE A 71 1.70 -13.59 2.95
CA PHE A 71 1.07 -13.78 1.64
C PHE A 71 -0.46 -13.72 1.70
N SER A 72 -1.07 -14.31 2.75
CA SER A 72 -2.52 -14.26 2.96
C SER A 72 -3.06 -12.84 3.15
N SER A 73 -2.29 -11.93 3.75
CA SER A 73 -2.67 -10.52 3.86
C SER A 73 -2.59 -9.82 2.51
N LEU A 74 -1.51 -10.07 1.75
CA LEU A 74 -1.36 -9.53 0.40
C LEU A 74 -2.48 -10.01 -0.53
N ALA A 75 -2.81 -11.30 -0.51
CA ALA A 75 -3.86 -11.87 -1.34
C ALA A 75 -5.24 -11.26 -1.04
N LYS A 76 -5.59 -11.09 0.24
CA LYS A 76 -6.84 -10.43 0.65
C LYS A 76 -6.90 -8.98 0.18
N ILE A 77 -5.80 -8.23 0.34
CA ILE A 77 -5.73 -6.83 -0.11
C ILE A 77 -5.79 -6.73 -1.64
N ALA A 78 -5.12 -7.64 -2.35
CA ALA A 78 -5.15 -7.71 -3.81
C ALA A 78 -6.58 -7.91 -4.32
N MET A 79 -7.28 -8.92 -3.80
CA MET A 79 -8.69 -9.16 -4.14
C MET A 79 -9.59 -7.98 -3.78
N ALA A 80 -9.36 -7.33 -2.64
CA ALA A 80 -10.12 -6.15 -2.23
C ALA A 80 -9.93 -4.93 -3.13
N LEU A 81 -8.84 -4.89 -3.89
CA LEU A 81 -8.48 -3.84 -4.84
C LEU A 81 -8.67 -4.27 -6.30
N ASP A 82 -9.28 -5.43 -6.53
CA ASP A 82 -9.48 -6.01 -7.86
C ASP A 82 -8.14 -6.17 -8.63
N LEU A 83 -7.06 -6.43 -7.90
CA LEU A 83 -5.73 -6.67 -8.42
C LEU A 83 -5.46 -8.16 -8.62
N THR A 84 -4.78 -8.47 -9.71
CA THR A 84 -4.24 -9.81 -9.97
C THR A 84 -2.90 -9.99 -9.25
N LEU A 85 -2.62 -11.22 -8.79
CA LEU A 85 -1.47 -11.50 -7.92
C LEU A 85 -0.10 -11.35 -8.61
N ASP A 86 -0.06 -11.48 -9.94
CA ASP A 86 1.12 -11.25 -10.79
C ASP A 86 1.70 -9.83 -10.62
N ARG A 87 0.85 -8.84 -10.31
CA ARG A 87 1.28 -7.46 -10.04
C ARG A 87 2.28 -7.38 -8.89
N PHE A 88 2.28 -8.36 -7.99
CA PHE A 88 3.16 -8.42 -6.85
C PHE A 88 4.46 -9.21 -7.09
N THR A 89 4.57 -9.95 -8.20
CA THR A 89 5.75 -10.75 -8.54
C THR A 89 6.70 -10.06 -9.51
N ASP A 90 6.24 -9.03 -10.24
CA ASP A 90 7.03 -8.32 -11.27
C ASP A 90 8.33 -7.63 -10.77
N GLY A 91 8.55 -7.58 -9.45
CA GLY A 91 9.77 -7.05 -8.83
C GLY A 91 10.85 -8.08 -8.51
N VAL A 92 10.61 -9.37 -8.74
CA VAL A 92 11.59 -10.45 -8.50
C VAL A 92 12.26 -10.78 -9.82
N LYS A 93 13.41 -10.15 -10.08
CA LYS A 93 14.40 -10.61 -11.06
C LYS A 93 15.64 -11.11 -10.33
#